data_AF-A0A2G2G950-F1
#
_entry.id   AF-A0A2G2G950-F1
#
_cell.length_a   1.000
_cell.length_b   1.000
_cell.length_c   1.000
_cell.angle_alpha   90.00
_cell.angle_beta   90.00
_cell.angle_gamma   90.00
#
_symmetry.space_group_name_H-M   'P 1'
#
loop_
_entity.id
_entity.type
_entity.pdbx_description
1 polymer ?
#
loop_
_entity_poly.entity_id
_entity_poly.type
_entity_poly.pdbx_seq_one_letter_code
_entity_poly.pdbx_strand_id
1 'polypeptide(L)' 'MAKENLVDFEKKLDGAKKVLEKLMDPELTLDESVKSYKEGMKTLQDAQKILETATLEFEKIQGKES' A
#
# COMPACT_ATOMS: atom_id res chain seq x y z
N MET A 1 -9.80 7.41 -14.08
CA MET A 1 -8.99 8.20 -13.11
C MET A 1 -9.34 7.88 -11.66
N ALA A 2 -10.32 8.50 -10.99
CA ALA A 2 -10.58 8.23 -9.55
C ALA A 2 -10.91 6.76 -9.22
N LYS A 3 -11.69 6.10 -10.08
CA LYS A 3 -12.06 4.68 -9.92
C LYS A 3 -10.88 3.72 -10.14
N GLU A 4 -9.91 4.09 -10.99
CA GLU A 4 -8.69 3.29 -11.22
C GLU A 4 -7.74 3.38 -10.03
N ASN A 5 -7.56 4.59 -9.45
CA ASN A 5 -6.73 4.78 -8.27
C ASN A 5 -7.23 4.00 -7.04
N LEU A 6 -8.55 3.89 -6.89
CA LEU A 6 -9.20 3.07 -5.86
C LEU A 6 -8.92 1.57 -6.06
N VAL A 7 -9.05 1.08 -7.29
CA VAL A 7 -8.72 -0.32 -7.63
C VAL A 7 -7.23 -0.60 -7.39
N ASP A 8 -6.35 0.35 -7.70
CA ASP A 8 -4.92 0.22 -7.48
C ASP A 8 -4.50 0.33 -6.00
N PHE A 9 -5.28 1.04 -5.18
CA PHE A 9 -5.13 1.03 -3.73
C PHE A 9 -5.51 -0.33 -3.14
N GLU A 10 -6.71 -0.84 -3.47
CA GLU A 10 -7.19 -2.14 -3.00
C GLU A 10 -6.24 -3.27 -3.39
N LYS A 11 -5.71 -3.26 -4.62
CA LYS A 11 -4.70 -4.24 -5.05
C LYS A 11 -3.41 -4.16 -4.23
N LYS A 12 -2.93 -2.96 -3.91
CA LYS A 12 -1.71 -2.81 -3.09
C LYS A 12 -1.97 -3.24 -1.65
N LEU A 13 -3.14 -2.92 -1.10
CA LEU A 13 -3.54 -3.36 0.24
C LEU A 13 -3.63 -4.90 0.33
N ASP A 14 -4.23 -5.54 -0.68
CA ASP A 14 -4.27 -7.01 -0.79
C ASP A 14 -2.86 -7.62 -0.93
N GLY A 15 -1.99 -7.01 -1.73
CA GLY A 15 -0.59 -7.40 -1.85
C GLY A 15 0.16 -7.34 -0.50
N ALA A 16 -0.03 -6.27 0.27
CA ALA A 16 0.57 -6.14 1.59
C ALA A 16 0.07 -7.20 2.58
N LYS A 17 -1.23 -7.53 2.56
CA LYS A 17 -1.81 -8.61 3.37
C LYS A 17 -1.19 -9.97 3.06
N LYS A 18 -1.06 -10.30 1.77
CA LYS A 18 -0.43 -11.56 1.33
C LYS A 18 1.03 -11.68 1.75
N VAL A 19 1.76 -10.56 1.78
CA VAL A 19 3.14 -10.56 2.30
C VAL A 19 3.16 -10.80 3.80
N LEU A 20 2.25 -10.20 4.56
CA LEU A 20 2.13 -10.45 6.00
C LEU A 20 1.78 -11.93 6.28
N GLU A 21 0.87 -12.51 5.52
CA GLU A 21 0.52 -13.93 5.62
C GLU A 21 1.74 -14.83 5.36
N LYS A 22 2.55 -14.52 4.33
CA LYS A 22 3.79 -15.25 4.08
C LYS A 22 4.78 -15.15 5.24
N LEU A 23 4.90 -13.99 5.87
CA LEU A 23 5.79 -13.82 7.03
C LEU A 23 5.35 -14.60 8.27
N MET A 24 4.09 -15.06 8.31
CA MET A 24 3.59 -15.92 9.39
C MET A 24 3.83 -17.41 9.11
N ASP A 25 4.34 -17.77 7.93
CA ASP A 25 4.66 -19.14 7.57
C ASP A 25 5.84 -19.65 8.41
N PRO A 26 5.65 -20.70 9.25
CA PRO A 26 6.71 -21.24 10.09
C PRO A 26 7.80 -21.99 9.29
N GLU A 27 7.56 -22.33 8.03
CA GLU A 27 8.55 -22.96 7.14
C GLU A 27 9.41 -21.92 6.38
N LEU A 28 9.12 -20.62 6.52
CA LEU A 28 9.83 -19.56 5.83
C LEU A 28 11.29 -19.47 6.29
N THR A 29 12.23 -19.57 5.36
CA THR A 29 13.64 -19.39 5.69
C THR A 29 13.94 -17.93 6.03
N LEU A 30 14.97 -17.67 6.85
CA LEU A 30 15.35 -16.32 7.25
C LEU A 30 15.57 -15.36 6.06
N ASP A 31 16.19 -15.86 4.99
CA ASP A 31 16.42 -15.11 3.75
C ASP A 31 15.11 -14.73 3.04
N GLU A 32 14.15 -15.65 3.01
CA GLU A 32 12.82 -15.40 2.46
C GLU A 32 12.01 -14.47 3.35
N SER A 33 12.16 -14.54 4.68
CA SER A 33 11.56 -13.61 5.63
C SER A 33 12.05 -12.19 5.40
N VAL A 34 13.35 -12.00 5.21
CA VAL A 34 13.92 -10.66 4.95
C VAL A 34 13.48 -10.11 3.60
N LYS A 35 13.42 -10.94 2.55
CA LYS A 35 12.92 -10.54 1.22
C LYS A 35 11.45 -10.16 1.27
N SER A 36 10.62 -11.01 1.85
CA SER A 36 9.18 -10.79 2.00
C SER A 36 8.92 -9.52 2.79
N TYR A 37 9.63 -9.30 3.91
CA TYR A 37 9.50 -8.08 4.70
C TYR A 37 9.80 -6.81 3.90
N LYS A 38 10.90 -6.79 3.13
CA LYS A 38 11.26 -5.64 2.28
C LYS A 38 10.20 -5.38 1.21
N GLU A 39 9.68 -6.44 0.60
CA GLU A 39 8.64 -6.33 -0.42
C GLU A 39 7.35 -5.76 0.17
N GLY A 40 6.90 -6.30 1.31
CA GLY A 40 5.69 -5.82 2.00
C GLY A 40 5.80 -4.37 2.45
N MET A 41 6.95 -3.99 3.00
CA MET A 41 7.23 -2.60 3.36
C MET A 41 7.13 -1.66 2.17
N LYS A 42 7.67 -2.05 1.01
CA LYS A 42 7.57 -1.26 -0.21
C LYS A 42 6.12 -1.13 -0.69
N THR A 43 5.37 -2.24 -0.70
CA THR A 43 3.95 -2.24 -1.08
C THR A 43 3.12 -1.34 -0.16
N LEU A 44 3.37 -1.37 1.15
CA LEU A 44 2.71 -0.49 2.12
C LEU A 44 3.04 0.99 1.89
N GLN A 45 4.31 1.32 1.63
CA GLN A 45 4.71 2.69 1.29
C GLN A 45 4.02 3.21 0.03
N ASP A 46 3.87 2.37 -0.99
CA ASP A 46 3.19 2.76 -2.22
C ASP A 46 1.68 2.96 -1.99
N ALA A 47 1.05 2.14 -1.14
CA ALA A 47 -0.34 2.35 -0.74
C ALA A 47 -0.52 3.65 0.05
N GLN A 48 0.41 3.97 0.96
CA GLN A 48 0.39 5.21 1.73
C GLN A 48 0.49 6.45 0.85
N LYS A 49 1.35 6.43 -0.18
CA LYS A 49 1.45 7.55 -1.15
C LYS A 49 0.16 7.80 -1.93
N ILE A 50 -0.60 6.75 -2.24
CA ILE A 50 -1.91 6.91 -2.88
C ILE A 50 -2.87 7.64 -1.96
N LEU A 51 -2.89 7.31 -0.67
CA LEU A 51 -3.70 7.99 0.33
C LEU A 51 -3.26 9.46 0.50
N GLU A 52 -1.97 9.73 0.61
CA GLU A 52 -1.44 11.11 0.69
C GLU A 52 -1.84 11.93 -0.54
N THR A 53 -1.73 11.36 -1.73
CA THR A 53 -2.14 12.03 -2.97
C THR A 53 -3.63 12.33 -2.97
N ALA A 54 -4.46 11.38 -2.55
CA ALA A 54 -5.91 11.57 -2.45
C ALA A 54 -6.28 12.66 -1.43
N THR A 55 -5.62 12.68 -0.27
CA THR A 55 -5.81 13.73 0.75
C THR A 55 -5.40 15.10 0.23
N LEU A 56 -4.25 15.22 -0.44
CA LEU A 56 -3.78 16.47 -1.03
C LEU A 56 -4.72 16.98 -2.14
N GLU A 57 -5.29 16.08 -2.95
CA GLU A 57 -6.31 16.44 -3.94
C GLU A 57 -7.58 16.96 -3.28
N PHE A 58 -8.03 16.31 -2.19
CA PHE A 58 -9.19 16.74 -1.42
C PHE A 58 -8.97 18.12 -0.78
N GLU A 59 -7.83 18.35 -0.14
CA GLU A 59 -7.45 19.64 0.45
C GLU A 59 -7.38 20.75 -0.60
N LYS A 60 -6.86 20.47 -1.80
CA LYS A 60 -6.85 21.44 -2.92
C LYS A 60 -8.24 21.80 -3.41
N ILE A 61 -9.19 20.87 -3.36
CA ILE A 61 -10.59 21.14 -3.71
C ILE A 61 -11.22 22.03 -2.62
N GLN A 62 -11.06 21.68 -1.34
CA GLN A 62 -11.60 22.48 -0.24
C GLN A 62 -10.96 23.88 -0.14
N GLY A 63 -9.65 23.99 -0.36
CA GLY A 63 -8.92 25.26 -0.32
C GLY A 63 -9.17 26.17 -1.54
N LYS A 64 -9.80 25.67 -2.61
CA LYS A 64 -10.22 26.46 -3.77
C LYS A 64 -11.61 27.08 -3.63
N GLU A 65 -12.37 26.69 -2.60
CA GLU A 65 -13.71 27.25 -2.31
C GLU A 65 -13.67 28.38 -1.25
N SER A 66 -12.48 28.84 -0.85
CA SER A 66 -12.27 29.97 0.09
C SER A 66 -11.83 31.26 -0.61
#